data_AF-A0A0K2GHS7-F1
#
_entry.id   AF-A0A0K2GHS7-F1
#
_cell.length_a   1.000
_cell.length_b   1.000
_cell.length_c   1.000
_cell.angle_alpha   90.00
_cell.angle_beta   90.00
_cell.angle_gamma   90.00
#
_symmetry.space_group_name_H-M   'P 1'
#
loop_
_entity.id
_entity.type
_entity.pdbx_description
1 polymer ?
#
loop_
_entity_poly.entity_id
_entity_poly.type
_entity_poly.pdbx_seq_one_letter_code
_entity_poly.pdbx_strand_id
1 'polypeptide(L)'
;MLREHQVADLIGRIYDAALDASLWPSVLLDLVKLTKSHTGNFAVLDLTTKATQPIAALDMPAKCFSDYEKYFWQKDIWTPKPDAFDVGVVYTSQQHVSDQELARSEFYHDWMKPIGLFHGLGGIPLVEDHKMFLAGMHRPLRSGRPYRAADVREVQRLFPHLKRAFQIHRRLDGLTAERDTLAEAADRLPRGVFAVAADGRLLWVNRLGEALCREADGFTIQRGCLATALPGETGRLRQLLHHCQQTGTGAGLGSGGAMLVSRPSGLRPYIALVSPLRAGRGRLDDRLPAAVVFVADPERMPGVSIDRLTKLYGLTRAEAELALQLAGGLDLRDIASAMGKTLNTLRTQLKQVFQKTGTARQAELVRLVMQTDGVSSQPGLRRNGHVRA
;
A
#
# COMPACT_ATOMS: atom_id res chain seq x y z
N MET A 1 19.68 -6.73 -38.25
CA MET A 1 19.20 -7.75 -37.29
C MET A 1 20.06 -7.66 -36.05
N LEU A 2 19.46 -7.67 -34.88
CA LEU A 2 20.19 -7.90 -33.64
C LEU A 2 20.83 -9.29 -33.69
N ARG A 3 22.02 -9.44 -33.12
CA ARG A 3 22.58 -10.77 -32.83
C ARG A 3 21.73 -11.43 -31.75
N GLU A 4 21.58 -12.75 -31.76
CA GLU A 4 20.73 -13.49 -30.81
C GLU A 4 21.02 -13.15 -29.35
N HIS A 5 22.30 -12.93 -29.01
CA HIS A 5 22.71 -12.51 -27.66
C HIS A 5 22.08 -11.17 -27.22
N GLN A 6 21.96 -10.19 -28.11
CA GLN A 6 21.42 -8.87 -27.76
C GLN A 6 19.92 -8.91 -27.50
N VAL A 7 19.22 -9.84 -28.16
CA VAL A 7 17.79 -10.09 -27.92
C VAL A 7 17.60 -10.78 -26.57
N ALA A 8 18.43 -11.77 -26.26
CA ALA A 8 18.40 -12.45 -24.98
C ALA A 8 18.68 -11.48 -23.80
N ASP A 9 19.67 -10.61 -23.93
CA ASP A 9 20.00 -9.60 -22.92
C ASP A 9 18.86 -8.59 -22.71
N LEU A 10 18.19 -8.17 -23.78
CA LEU A 10 17.02 -7.28 -23.67
C LEU A 10 15.84 -8.00 -23.01
N ILE A 11 15.61 -9.27 -23.31
CA ILE A 11 14.60 -10.09 -22.63
C ILE A 11 14.91 -10.21 -21.14
N GLY A 12 16.18 -10.45 -20.77
CA GLY A 12 16.62 -10.45 -19.37
C GLY A 12 16.25 -9.15 -18.66
N ARG A 13 16.61 -8.01 -19.25
CA ARG A 13 16.29 -6.68 -18.71
C ARG A 13 14.78 -6.39 -18.62
N ILE A 14 13.97 -6.92 -19.53
CA ILE A 14 12.50 -6.86 -19.44
C ILE A 14 12.01 -7.58 -18.18
N TYR A 15 12.57 -8.74 -17.85
CA TYR A 15 12.23 -9.47 -16.62
C TYR A 15 12.77 -8.81 -15.37
N ASP A 16 13.98 -8.24 -15.40
CA ASP A 16 14.51 -7.45 -14.29
C ASP A 16 13.60 -6.25 -13.99
N ALA A 17 13.13 -5.54 -15.02
CA ALA A 17 12.19 -4.44 -14.88
C ALA A 17 10.80 -4.87 -14.37
N ALA A 18 10.42 -6.12 -14.59
CA ALA A 18 9.21 -6.68 -14.00
C ALA A 18 9.32 -6.83 -12.47
N LEU A 19 10.53 -7.05 -11.97
CA LEU A 19 10.84 -7.19 -10.54
C LEU A 19 11.16 -5.83 -9.88
N ASP A 20 11.76 -4.91 -10.64
CA ASP A 20 12.11 -3.55 -10.21
C ASP A 20 11.62 -2.51 -11.23
N ALA A 21 10.56 -1.81 -10.87
CA ALA A 21 9.90 -0.82 -11.73
C ALA A 21 10.82 0.34 -12.14
N SER A 22 11.89 0.62 -11.39
CA SER A 22 12.84 1.69 -11.71
C SER A 22 13.65 1.43 -12.98
N LEU A 23 13.66 0.18 -13.46
CA LEU A 23 14.41 -0.25 -14.65
C LEU A 23 13.61 -0.09 -15.96
N TRP A 24 12.30 0.14 -15.92
CA TRP A 24 11.47 0.32 -17.13
C TRP A 24 11.98 1.39 -18.10
N PRO A 25 12.47 2.56 -17.66
CA PRO A 25 13.08 3.56 -18.55
C PRO A 25 14.29 3.04 -19.33
N SER A 26 15.08 2.14 -18.74
CA SER A 26 16.25 1.55 -19.41
C SER A 26 15.85 0.58 -20.51
N VAL A 27 14.86 -0.28 -20.25
CA VAL A 27 14.27 -1.19 -21.24
C VAL A 27 13.68 -0.41 -22.41
N LEU A 28 12.96 0.67 -22.10
CA LEU A 28 12.38 1.56 -23.11
C LEU A 28 13.48 2.21 -23.96
N LEU A 29 14.62 2.57 -23.36
CA LEU A 29 15.75 3.16 -24.08
C LEU A 29 16.38 2.17 -25.05
N ASP A 30 16.51 0.91 -24.66
CA ASP A 30 17.00 -0.14 -25.55
C ASP A 30 16.05 -0.38 -26.73
N LEU A 31 14.73 -0.37 -26.49
CA LEU A 31 13.72 -0.47 -27.54
C LEU A 31 13.80 0.71 -28.50
N VAL A 32 13.87 1.94 -27.98
CA VAL A 32 14.02 3.16 -28.79
C VAL A 32 15.29 3.10 -29.64
N LYS A 33 16.42 2.66 -29.08
CA LYS A 33 17.67 2.46 -29.83
C LYS A 33 17.54 1.36 -30.89
N LEU A 34 16.94 0.23 -30.54
CA LEU A 34 16.71 -0.90 -31.44
C LEU A 34 15.90 -0.48 -32.66
N THR A 35 14.80 0.25 -32.41
CA THR A 35 13.89 0.70 -33.46
C THR A 35 14.31 2.03 -34.06
N LYS A 36 15.48 2.57 -33.72
CA LYS A 36 15.95 3.90 -34.19
C LYS A 36 14.86 4.96 -34.08
N SER A 37 14.16 4.94 -32.96
CA SER A 37 13.07 5.84 -32.64
C SER A 37 13.63 7.09 -31.95
N HIS A 38 12.82 8.14 -31.92
CA HIS A 38 13.15 9.37 -31.21
C HIS A 38 12.56 9.35 -29.80
N THR A 39 11.30 8.93 -29.67
CA THR A 39 10.61 8.84 -28.38
C THR A 39 10.05 7.44 -28.18
N GLY A 40 9.66 7.15 -26.94
CA GLY A 40 8.92 5.93 -26.61
C GLY A 40 8.15 6.10 -25.31
N ASN A 41 7.12 5.27 -25.14
CA ASN A 41 6.35 5.19 -23.92
C ASN A 41 5.89 3.76 -23.60
N PHE A 42 5.84 3.48 -22.31
CA PHE A 42 5.01 2.44 -21.72
C PHE A 42 3.97 3.12 -20.85
N ALA A 43 2.70 2.76 -21.02
CA ALA A 43 1.60 3.36 -20.26
C ALA A 43 0.52 2.34 -19.95
N VAL A 44 -0.27 2.60 -18.91
CA VAL A 44 -1.48 1.87 -18.60
C VAL A 44 -2.67 2.79 -18.78
N LEU A 45 -3.60 2.40 -19.64
CA LEU A 45 -4.90 3.04 -19.78
C LEU A 45 -5.92 2.24 -18.97
N ASP A 46 -6.57 2.90 -18.01
CA ASP A 46 -7.72 2.34 -17.30
C ASP A 46 -8.97 2.54 -18.14
N LEU A 47 -9.61 1.46 -18.58
CA LEU A 47 -10.77 1.50 -19.47
C LEU A 47 -12.05 1.97 -18.77
N THR A 48 -12.08 2.00 -17.44
CA THR A 48 -13.24 2.44 -16.65
C THR A 48 -13.18 3.95 -16.42
N THR A 49 -12.06 4.43 -15.91
CA THR A 49 -11.84 5.84 -15.56
C THR A 49 -11.31 6.67 -16.73
N LYS A 50 -10.78 6.01 -17.76
CA LYS A 50 -10.03 6.60 -18.88
C LYS A 50 -8.74 7.30 -18.47
N ALA A 51 -8.29 7.10 -17.22
CA ALA A 51 -7.03 7.63 -16.74
C ALA A 51 -5.87 6.90 -17.41
N THR A 52 -4.84 7.67 -17.81
CA THR A 52 -3.61 7.12 -18.40
C THR A 52 -2.46 7.34 -17.43
N GLN A 53 -1.80 6.25 -17.01
CA GLN A 53 -0.65 6.29 -16.12
C GLN A 53 0.62 5.89 -16.88
N PRO A 54 1.65 6.75 -16.95
CA PRO A 54 2.92 6.37 -17.55
C PRO A 54 3.67 5.36 -16.66
N ILE A 55 4.16 4.28 -17.25
CA ILE A 55 5.13 3.35 -16.65
C ILE A 55 6.55 3.87 -16.91
N ALA A 56 6.83 4.26 -18.14
CA ALA A 56 8.09 4.85 -18.55
C ALA A 56 7.88 5.72 -19.80
N ALA A 57 8.70 6.76 -19.95
CA ALA A 57 8.65 7.65 -21.09
C ALA A 57 10.06 8.18 -21.42
N LEU A 58 10.36 8.35 -22.71
CA LEU A 58 11.64 8.91 -23.18
C LEU A 58 11.39 10.07 -24.13
N ASP A 59 12.11 11.17 -23.87
CA ASP A 59 12.01 12.42 -24.63
C ASP A 59 10.56 12.95 -24.75
N MET A 60 9.77 12.70 -23.70
CA MET A 60 8.39 13.16 -23.54
C MET A 60 8.24 13.96 -22.24
N PRO A 61 8.06 15.29 -22.29
CA PRO A 61 7.96 16.12 -21.08
C PRO A 61 6.72 15.80 -20.24
N ALA A 62 6.79 15.87 -18.92
CA ALA A 62 5.65 15.58 -18.03
C ALA A 62 4.35 16.32 -18.40
N LYS A 63 4.45 17.55 -18.93
CA LYS A 63 3.32 18.34 -19.42
C LYS A 63 2.51 17.62 -20.50
N CYS A 64 3.16 16.85 -21.40
CA CYS A 64 2.44 16.18 -22.49
C CYS A 64 1.44 15.15 -21.98
N PHE A 65 1.74 14.46 -20.87
CA PHE A 65 0.82 13.51 -20.24
C PHE A 65 -0.38 14.23 -19.62
N SER A 66 -0.14 15.36 -18.93
CA SER A 66 -1.25 16.14 -18.33
C SER A 66 -2.15 16.78 -19.40
N ASP A 67 -1.59 17.30 -20.49
CA ASP A 67 -2.38 17.86 -21.59
C ASP A 67 -3.22 16.76 -22.27
N TYR A 68 -2.63 15.56 -22.42
CA TYR A 68 -3.31 14.41 -22.98
C TYR A 68 -4.51 13.98 -22.12
N GLU A 69 -4.30 13.80 -20.82
CA GLU A 69 -5.34 13.41 -19.86
C GLU A 69 -6.49 14.44 -19.77
N LYS A 70 -6.18 15.73 -19.87
CA LYS A 70 -7.19 16.80 -19.75
C LYS A 70 -8.03 16.98 -21.02
N TYR A 71 -7.43 16.80 -22.19
CA TYR A 71 -8.05 17.24 -23.44
C TYR A 71 -7.82 16.26 -24.60
N PHE A 72 -6.57 15.94 -24.92
CA PHE A 72 -6.26 15.27 -26.19
C PHE A 72 -6.68 13.79 -26.25
N TRP A 73 -6.92 13.10 -25.13
CA TRP A 73 -7.42 11.72 -25.15
C TRP A 73 -8.76 11.58 -25.90
N GLN A 74 -9.60 12.62 -25.94
CA GLN A 74 -10.87 12.63 -26.66
C GLN A 74 -10.70 12.86 -28.17
N LYS A 75 -9.55 13.40 -28.54
CA LYS A 75 -9.16 13.75 -29.91
C LYS A 75 -8.18 12.74 -30.51
N ASP A 76 -7.72 11.78 -29.71
CA ASP A 76 -6.73 10.80 -30.12
C ASP A 76 -7.33 9.85 -31.17
N ILE A 77 -6.83 9.98 -32.39
CA ILE A 77 -7.19 9.13 -33.53
C ILE A 77 -6.28 7.89 -33.64
N TRP A 78 -5.18 7.84 -32.90
CA TRP A 78 -4.27 6.70 -32.77
C TRP A 78 -4.69 5.71 -31.69
N THR A 79 -5.12 6.22 -30.53
CA THR A 79 -5.56 5.38 -29.42
C THR A 79 -6.93 4.77 -29.76
N PRO A 80 -7.02 3.44 -29.84
CA PRO A 80 -8.14 2.79 -30.47
C PRO A 80 -9.45 2.78 -29.68
N LYS A 81 -10.55 2.58 -30.41
CA LYS A 81 -11.72 1.86 -29.86
C LYS A 81 -11.29 0.40 -29.64
N PRO A 82 -11.65 -0.26 -28.51
CA PRO A 82 -11.11 -1.56 -28.11
C PRO A 82 -11.07 -2.66 -29.19
N ASP A 83 -11.95 -2.60 -30.18
CA ASP A 83 -12.09 -3.59 -31.25
C ASP A 83 -11.12 -3.42 -32.43
N ALA A 84 -10.32 -2.35 -32.46
CA ALA A 84 -9.47 -2.02 -33.61
C ALA A 84 -8.06 -2.65 -33.59
N PHE A 85 -7.67 -3.30 -32.48
CA PHE A 85 -6.32 -3.85 -32.27
C PHE A 85 -6.38 -5.22 -31.58
N ASP A 86 -5.59 -6.16 -32.08
CA ASP A 86 -5.41 -7.46 -31.45
C ASP A 86 -4.38 -7.38 -30.33
N VAL A 87 -4.74 -7.89 -29.15
CA VAL A 87 -3.83 -7.96 -28.00
C VAL A 87 -2.63 -8.85 -28.35
N GLY A 88 -1.43 -8.33 -28.10
CA GLY A 88 -0.18 -9.03 -28.37
C GLY A 88 0.38 -8.82 -29.77
N VAL A 89 -0.28 -8.02 -30.62
CA VAL A 89 0.16 -7.72 -31.99
C VAL A 89 0.76 -6.32 -32.08
N VAL A 90 1.84 -6.20 -32.85
CA VAL A 90 2.53 -4.94 -33.14
C VAL A 90 2.06 -4.38 -34.47
N TYR A 91 1.70 -3.10 -34.44
CA TYR A 91 1.22 -2.35 -35.58
C TYR A 91 2.09 -1.13 -35.86
N THR A 92 2.08 -0.69 -37.10
CA THR A 92 2.53 0.65 -37.51
C THR A 92 1.34 1.59 -37.56
N SER A 93 1.52 2.87 -37.21
CA SER A 93 0.43 3.85 -37.23
C SER A 93 -0.33 3.91 -38.57
N GLN A 94 0.36 3.72 -39.70
CA GLN A 94 -0.24 3.73 -41.05
C GLN A 94 -1.23 2.60 -41.33
N GLN A 95 -1.24 1.53 -40.54
CA GLN A 95 -2.21 0.43 -40.69
C GLN A 95 -3.60 0.82 -40.21
N HIS A 96 -3.72 1.89 -39.41
CA HIS A 96 -4.98 2.32 -38.81
C HIS A 96 -5.37 3.74 -39.23
N VAL A 97 -4.40 4.65 -39.29
CA VAL A 97 -4.60 6.04 -39.67
C VAL A 97 -3.61 6.41 -40.77
N SER A 98 -4.11 6.88 -41.90
CA SER A 98 -3.24 7.33 -42.99
C SER A 98 -2.41 8.55 -42.57
N ASP A 99 -1.19 8.68 -43.10
CA ASP A 99 -0.32 9.84 -42.81
C ASP A 99 -1.03 11.18 -43.16
N GLN A 100 -1.87 11.19 -44.20
CA GLN A 100 -2.63 12.37 -44.61
C GLN A 100 -3.73 12.75 -43.63
N GLU A 101 -4.44 11.76 -43.09
CA GLU A 101 -5.47 11.97 -42.07
C GLU A 101 -4.84 12.46 -40.76
N LEU A 102 -3.78 11.81 -40.31
CA LEU A 102 -3.03 12.24 -39.13
C LEU A 102 -2.54 13.67 -39.28
N ALA A 103 -1.91 13.99 -40.40
CA ALA A 103 -1.36 15.32 -40.67
C ALA A 103 -2.41 16.44 -40.73
N ARG A 104 -3.70 16.12 -40.84
CA ARG A 104 -4.82 17.09 -40.85
C ARG A 104 -5.51 17.24 -39.50
N SER A 105 -5.18 16.38 -38.53
CA SER A 105 -5.84 16.33 -37.23
C SER A 105 -5.36 17.41 -36.26
N GLU A 106 -6.29 17.89 -35.43
CA GLU A 106 -5.99 18.72 -34.25
C GLU A 106 -4.97 18.02 -33.33
N PHE A 107 -5.18 16.72 -33.10
CA PHE A 107 -4.33 15.88 -32.28
C PHE A 107 -2.85 15.92 -32.72
N TYR A 108 -2.60 15.83 -34.02
CA TYR A 108 -1.23 15.93 -34.53
C TYR A 108 -0.66 17.34 -34.37
N HIS A 109 -1.39 18.37 -34.80
CA HIS A 109 -0.88 19.74 -34.86
C HIS A 109 -0.56 20.30 -33.47
N ASP A 110 -1.44 20.05 -32.50
CA ASP A 110 -1.42 20.74 -31.22
C ASP A 110 -0.75 19.91 -30.12
N TRP A 111 -0.75 18.57 -30.24
CA TRP A 111 -0.15 17.69 -29.24
C TRP A 111 1.06 16.90 -29.74
N MET A 112 0.97 16.18 -30.86
CA MET A 112 2.03 15.24 -31.28
C MET A 112 3.24 15.91 -31.93
N LYS A 113 3.01 16.93 -32.77
CA LYS A 113 4.06 17.60 -33.54
C LYS A 113 5.09 18.30 -32.65
N PRO A 114 4.72 19.02 -31.57
CA PRO A 114 5.69 19.65 -30.66
C PRO A 114 6.65 18.67 -29.97
N ILE A 115 6.21 17.43 -29.76
CA ILE A 115 6.98 16.35 -29.09
C ILE A 115 7.59 15.35 -30.08
N GLY A 116 7.51 15.62 -31.39
CA GLY A 116 8.15 14.80 -32.42
C GLY A 116 7.49 13.44 -32.69
N LEU A 117 6.21 13.28 -32.39
CA LEU A 117 5.44 12.06 -32.65
C LEU A 117 4.81 12.11 -34.06
N PHE A 118 5.07 11.11 -34.91
CA PHE A 118 4.38 10.99 -36.20
C PHE A 118 4.33 9.58 -36.79
N HIS A 119 5.44 8.87 -36.90
CA HIS A 119 5.41 7.46 -37.27
C HIS A 119 5.35 6.68 -35.96
N GLY A 120 4.30 5.90 -35.75
CA GLY A 120 4.13 5.05 -34.56
C GLY A 120 4.46 3.59 -34.86
N LEU A 121 5.10 2.92 -33.90
CA LEU A 121 5.29 1.47 -33.87
C LEU A 121 4.96 1.00 -32.47
N GLY A 122 4.02 0.07 -32.34
CA GLY A 122 3.58 -0.33 -31.02
C GLY A 122 2.27 -1.10 -31.04
N GLY A 123 1.68 -1.25 -29.86
CA GLY A 123 0.44 -1.96 -29.70
C GLY A 123 0.13 -2.21 -28.24
N ILE A 124 -0.67 -3.25 -28.01
CA ILE A 124 -1.20 -3.59 -26.69
C ILE A 124 -0.64 -4.95 -26.28
N PRO A 125 0.46 -5.04 -25.50
CA PRO A 125 0.97 -6.33 -25.06
C PRO A 125 -0.01 -7.09 -24.16
N LEU A 126 -0.83 -6.38 -23.38
CA LEU A 126 -1.70 -6.95 -22.36
C LEU A 126 -2.97 -6.12 -22.17
N VAL A 127 -4.11 -6.79 -22.08
CA VAL A 127 -5.36 -6.25 -21.52
C VAL A 127 -5.82 -7.20 -20.42
N GLU A 128 -6.04 -6.67 -19.22
CA GLU A 128 -6.47 -7.45 -18.07
C GLU A 128 -7.06 -6.53 -16.99
N ASP A 129 -8.12 -6.97 -16.30
CA ASP A 129 -8.78 -6.22 -15.23
C ASP A 129 -9.16 -4.77 -15.62
N HIS A 130 -9.74 -4.58 -16.81
CA HIS A 130 -10.06 -3.27 -17.40
C HIS A 130 -8.85 -2.34 -17.57
N LYS A 131 -7.62 -2.86 -17.56
CA LYS A 131 -6.39 -2.11 -17.83
C LYS A 131 -5.78 -2.56 -19.15
N MET A 132 -5.46 -1.59 -19.99
CA MET A 132 -4.80 -1.78 -21.27
C MET A 132 -3.36 -1.27 -21.16
N PHE A 133 -2.39 -2.15 -21.39
CA PHE A 133 -0.97 -1.82 -21.36
C PHE A 133 -0.54 -1.44 -22.77
N LEU A 134 -0.01 -0.24 -22.92
CA LEU A 134 0.42 0.35 -24.18
C LEU A 134 1.95 0.35 -24.25
N ALA A 135 2.47 -0.05 -25.41
CA ALA A 135 3.89 0.07 -25.73
C ALA A 135 4.03 0.76 -27.09
N GLY A 136 4.64 1.94 -27.11
CA GLY A 136 4.77 2.76 -28.30
C GLY A 136 6.18 3.33 -28.47
N MET A 137 6.65 3.32 -29.70
CA MET A 137 7.89 3.99 -30.13
C MET A 137 7.57 4.89 -31.31
N HIS A 138 8.14 6.09 -31.32
CA HIS A 138 7.78 7.09 -32.32
C HIS A 138 9.00 7.68 -33.02
N ARG A 139 8.84 7.95 -34.31
CA ARG A 139 9.79 8.73 -35.12
C ARG A 139 9.09 9.99 -35.64
N PRO A 140 9.78 11.14 -35.71
CA PRO A 140 9.20 12.38 -36.22
C PRO A 140 9.03 12.34 -37.75
N LEU A 141 8.10 13.14 -38.28
CA LEU A 141 7.80 13.18 -39.72
C LEU A 141 9.00 13.60 -40.58
N ARG A 142 9.77 14.60 -40.15
CA ARG A 142 10.81 15.24 -40.99
C ARG A 142 12.14 14.49 -40.99
N SER A 143 12.55 13.94 -39.84
CA SER A 143 13.84 13.26 -39.67
C SER A 143 13.70 11.74 -39.50
N GLY A 144 12.49 11.24 -39.32
CA GLY A 144 12.17 9.82 -39.20
C GLY A 144 11.74 9.21 -40.52
N ARG A 145 12.06 7.93 -40.72
CA ARG A 145 11.48 7.12 -41.80
C ARG A 145 10.30 6.30 -41.25
N PRO A 146 9.26 6.02 -42.04
CA PRO A 146 8.22 5.06 -41.66
C PRO A 146 8.82 3.73 -41.22
N TYR A 147 8.17 3.09 -40.24
CA TYR A 147 8.58 1.76 -39.80
C TYR A 147 8.34 0.73 -40.89
N ARG A 148 9.26 -0.24 -40.98
CA ARG A 148 9.21 -1.31 -41.97
C ARG A 148 8.78 -2.62 -41.32
N ALA A 149 8.39 -3.59 -42.14
CA ALA A 149 8.05 -4.94 -41.65
C ALA A 149 9.16 -5.59 -40.81
N ALA A 150 10.43 -5.24 -41.05
CA ALA A 150 11.54 -5.69 -40.21
C ALA A 150 11.50 -5.10 -38.80
N ASP A 151 11.14 -3.82 -38.65
CA ASP A 151 11.01 -3.16 -37.34
C ASP A 151 9.86 -3.82 -36.54
N VAL A 152 8.73 -4.07 -37.21
CA VAL A 152 7.56 -4.76 -36.63
C VAL A 152 7.97 -6.15 -36.12
N ARG A 153 8.67 -6.95 -36.93
CA ARG A 153 9.08 -8.30 -36.53
C ARG A 153 10.00 -8.31 -35.31
N GLU A 154 10.94 -7.37 -35.19
CA GLU A 154 11.85 -7.34 -34.04
C GLU A 154 11.10 -7.01 -32.75
N VAL A 155 10.18 -6.03 -32.78
CA VAL A 155 9.36 -5.69 -31.61
C VAL A 155 8.34 -6.79 -31.30
N GLN A 156 7.75 -7.41 -32.32
CA GLN A 156 6.78 -8.50 -32.16
C GLN A 156 7.35 -9.69 -31.39
N ARG A 157 8.65 -9.97 -31.54
CA ARG A 157 9.34 -11.01 -30.76
C ARG A 157 9.42 -10.70 -29.27
N LEU A 158 9.40 -9.41 -28.90
CA LEU A 158 9.49 -8.95 -27.51
C LEU A 158 8.13 -8.82 -26.83
N PHE A 159 7.03 -8.68 -27.58
CA PHE A 159 5.68 -8.54 -27.04
C PHE A 159 5.24 -9.67 -26.08
N PRO A 160 5.52 -10.95 -26.33
CA PRO A 160 5.24 -12.03 -25.37
C PRO A 160 5.99 -11.85 -24.04
N HIS A 161 7.20 -11.29 -24.07
CA HIS A 161 8.00 -11.01 -22.89
C HIS A 161 7.50 -9.77 -22.14
N LEU A 162 7.16 -8.69 -22.87
CA LEU A 162 6.51 -7.51 -22.30
C LEU A 162 5.19 -7.85 -21.63
N LYS A 163 4.35 -8.68 -22.27
CA LYS A 163 3.11 -9.21 -21.70
C LYS A 163 3.37 -9.88 -20.35
N ARG A 164 4.28 -10.85 -20.31
CA ARG A 164 4.62 -11.60 -19.07
C ARG A 164 5.20 -10.67 -18.00
N ALA A 165 6.09 -9.76 -18.39
CA ALA A 165 6.71 -8.81 -17.48
C ALA A 165 5.69 -7.84 -16.87
N PHE A 166 4.75 -7.31 -17.65
CA PHE A 166 3.65 -6.49 -17.12
C PHE A 166 2.73 -7.27 -16.18
N GLN A 167 2.45 -8.56 -16.48
CA GLN A 167 1.70 -9.42 -15.55
C GLN A 167 2.43 -9.65 -14.23
N ILE A 168 3.74 -9.89 -14.27
CA ILE A 168 4.58 -10.04 -13.06
C ILE A 168 4.60 -8.73 -12.26
N HIS A 169 4.91 -7.61 -12.91
CA HIS A 169 4.95 -6.29 -12.29
C HIS A 169 3.63 -5.95 -11.60
N ARG A 170 2.50 -6.10 -12.29
CA ARG A 170 1.17 -5.86 -11.71
C ARG A 170 0.88 -6.76 -10.51
N ARG A 171 1.26 -8.03 -10.58
CA ARG A 171 1.07 -8.97 -9.46
C ARG A 171 1.90 -8.57 -8.24
N LEU A 172 3.14 -8.13 -8.44
CA LEU A 172 4.02 -7.65 -7.37
C LEU A 172 3.52 -6.33 -6.78
N ASP A 173 3.07 -5.40 -7.62
CA ASP A 173 2.46 -4.14 -7.17
C ASP A 173 1.19 -4.40 -6.34
N GLY A 174 0.33 -5.32 -6.79
CA GLY A 174 -0.87 -5.72 -6.06
C GLY A 174 -0.57 -6.32 -4.69
N LEU A 175 0.44 -7.21 -4.60
CA LEU A 175 0.89 -7.78 -3.33
C LEU A 175 1.51 -6.72 -2.40
N THR A 176 2.23 -5.75 -2.98
CA THR A 176 2.81 -4.63 -2.22
C THR A 176 1.72 -3.74 -1.66
N ALA A 177 0.71 -3.39 -2.46
CA ALA A 177 -0.43 -2.59 -2.02
C ALA A 177 -1.27 -3.30 -0.94
N GLU A 178 -1.48 -4.62 -1.07
CA GLU A 178 -2.14 -5.43 -0.05
C GLU A 178 -1.35 -5.43 1.26
N ARG A 179 -0.02 -5.67 1.19
CA ARG A 179 0.88 -5.59 2.35
C ARG A 179 0.81 -4.23 3.03
N ASP A 180 0.87 -3.14 2.27
CA ASP A 180 0.86 -1.78 2.81
C ASP A 180 -0.47 -1.45 3.47
N THR A 181 -1.58 -1.92 2.89
CA THR A 181 -2.92 -1.81 3.48
C THR A 181 -3.01 -2.56 4.82
N LEU A 182 -2.49 -3.79 4.87
CA LEU A 182 -2.46 -4.59 6.10
C LEU A 182 -1.55 -3.95 7.17
N ALA A 183 -0.40 -3.41 6.76
CA ALA A 183 0.51 -2.69 7.66
C ALA A 183 -0.17 -1.43 8.23
N GLU A 184 -0.86 -0.64 7.39
CA GLU A 184 -1.62 0.52 7.84
C GLU A 184 -2.76 0.13 8.80
N ALA A 185 -3.46 -0.97 8.53
CA ALA A 185 -4.49 -1.47 9.43
C ALA A 185 -3.91 -1.87 10.80
N ALA A 186 -2.75 -2.54 10.81
CA ALA A 186 -2.08 -2.93 12.04
C ALA A 186 -1.46 -1.75 12.80
N ASP A 187 -1.05 -0.67 12.11
CA ASP A 187 -0.64 0.60 12.73
C ASP A 187 -1.76 1.31 13.49
N ARG A 188 -3.02 1.03 13.15
CA ARG A 188 -4.20 1.59 13.83
C ARG A 188 -4.59 0.82 15.09
N LEU A 189 -3.97 -0.33 15.36
CA LEU A 189 -4.22 -1.08 16.58
C LEU A 189 -3.61 -0.35 17.79
N PRO A 190 -4.31 -0.29 18.94
CA PRO A 190 -3.78 0.28 20.18
C PRO A 190 -2.76 -0.65 20.87
N ARG A 191 -2.09 -1.54 20.13
CA ARG A 191 -1.17 -2.56 20.63
C ARG A 191 0.08 -2.63 19.76
N GLY A 192 1.23 -2.89 20.38
CA GLY A 192 2.45 -3.23 19.66
C GLY A 192 2.26 -4.58 18.98
N VAL A 193 2.64 -4.71 17.72
CA VAL A 193 2.53 -5.96 16.96
C VAL A 193 3.90 -6.28 16.36
N PHE A 194 4.41 -7.47 16.66
CA PHE A 194 5.68 -7.97 16.14
C PHE A 194 5.46 -9.30 15.43
N ALA A 195 5.78 -9.37 14.14
CA ALA A 195 5.87 -10.64 13.43
C ALA A 195 7.32 -11.14 13.53
N VAL A 196 7.49 -12.32 14.10
CA VAL A 196 8.82 -12.88 14.42
C VAL A 196 8.97 -14.29 13.86
N ALA A 197 10.18 -14.60 13.42
CA ALA A 197 10.58 -15.97 13.10
C ALA A 197 10.74 -16.81 14.38
N ALA A 198 10.85 -18.14 14.22
CA ALA A 198 10.92 -19.06 15.35
C ALA A 198 12.17 -18.87 16.24
N ASP A 199 13.25 -18.35 15.67
CA ASP A 199 14.49 -17.99 16.36
C ASP A 199 14.41 -16.64 17.10
N GLY A 200 13.29 -15.92 16.97
CA GLY A 200 13.08 -14.59 17.53
C GLY A 200 13.50 -13.44 16.63
N ARG A 201 13.97 -13.71 15.40
CA ARG A 201 14.31 -12.66 14.43
C ARG A 201 13.06 -11.86 14.07
N LEU A 202 13.18 -10.53 14.16
CA LEU A 202 12.09 -9.62 13.81
C LEU A 202 11.95 -9.55 12.28
N LEU A 203 10.74 -9.83 11.79
CA LEU A 203 10.43 -9.78 10.36
C LEU A 203 9.60 -8.55 10.00
N TRP A 204 8.71 -8.14 10.89
CA TRP A 204 7.88 -6.96 10.73
C TRP A 204 7.39 -6.46 12.08
N VAL A 205 7.16 -5.16 12.19
CA VAL A 205 6.67 -4.49 13.39
C VAL A 205 5.76 -3.32 13.01
N ASN A 206 4.71 -3.07 13.78
CA ASN A 206 3.89 -1.87 13.60
C ASN A 206 4.52 -0.64 14.27
N ARG A 207 4.05 0.56 13.93
CA ARG A 207 4.57 1.83 14.46
C ARG A 207 4.63 1.87 15.99
N LEU A 208 3.65 1.27 16.66
CA LEU A 208 3.64 1.21 18.12
C LEU A 208 4.70 0.25 18.66
N GLY A 209 4.87 -0.92 18.06
CA GLY A 209 5.94 -1.84 18.43
C GLY A 209 7.33 -1.21 18.27
N GLU A 210 7.54 -0.43 17.21
CA GLU A 210 8.78 0.33 17.02
C GLU A 210 9.02 1.35 18.14
N ALA A 211 7.98 2.07 18.56
CA ALA A 211 8.06 3.03 19.65
C ALA A 211 8.42 2.34 20.98
N LEU A 212 7.78 1.21 21.29
CA LEU A 212 8.08 0.41 22.48
C LEU A 212 9.53 -0.05 22.51
N CYS A 213 10.07 -0.52 21.38
CA CYS A 213 11.48 -0.91 21.29
C CYS A 213 12.45 0.28 21.39
N ARG A 214 12.05 1.46 20.92
CA ARG A 214 12.86 2.68 21.01
C ARG A 214 12.91 3.25 22.43
N GLU A 215 11.80 3.17 23.16
CA GLU A 215 11.73 3.52 24.59
C GLU A 215 12.63 2.63 25.44
N ALA A 216 12.84 1.38 24.99
CA ALA A 216 13.67 0.37 25.66
C ALA A 216 13.25 0.07 27.12
N ASP A 217 12.01 0.41 27.48
CA ASP A 217 11.45 0.22 28.81
C ASP A 217 10.75 -1.14 28.98
N GLY A 218 11.31 -2.19 28.39
CA GLY A 218 10.80 -3.56 28.52
C GLY A 218 11.06 -4.42 27.29
N PHE A 219 10.82 -3.90 26.08
CA PHE A 219 11.17 -4.56 24.82
C PHE A 219 12.34 -3.87 24.13
N THR A 220 13.22 -4.64 23.51
CA THR A 220 14.38 -4.14 22.75
C THR A 220 14.60 -5.00 21.50
N ILE A 221 15.41 -4.50 20.56
CA ILE A 221 15.89 -5.29 19.42
C ILE A 221 17.38 -5.53 19.59
N GLN A 222 17.78 -6.78 19.75
CA GLN A 222 19.18 -7.19 19.95
C GLN A 222 19.62 -8.06 18.78
N ARG A 223 20.60 -7.59 18.00
CA ARG A 223 21.11 -8.30 16.81
C ARG A 223 20.00 -8.73 15.83
N GLY A 224 19.00 -7.87 15.64
CA GLY A 224 17.85 -8.13 14.78
C GLY A 224 16.79 -9.08 15.36
N CYS A 225 16.92 -9.50 16.62
CA CYS A 225 15.95 -10.34 17.31
C CYS A 225 15.16 -9.53 18.35
N LEU A 226 13.88 -9.85 18.52
CA LEU A 226 13.07 -9.30 19.59
C LEU A 226 13.56 -9.86 20.93
N ALA A 227 13.85 -8.95 21.86
CA ALA A 227 14.29 -9.28 23.21
C ALA A 227 13.53 -8.42 24.22
N THR A 228 13.64 -8.80 25.49
CA THR A 228 13.13 -8.01 26.62
C THR A 228 14.30 -7.40 27.40
N ALA A 229 14.00 -6.47 28.32
CA ALA A 229 15.00 -5.85 29.19
C ALA A 229 15.68 -6.88 30.12
N LEU A 230 14.95 -7.91 30.54
CA LEU A 230 15.46 -8.97 31.41
C LEU A 230 15.80 -10.24 30.60
N PRO A 231 17.03 -10.78 30.69
CA PRO A 231 17.42 -11.99 29.95
C PRO A 231 16.55 -13.22 30.21
N GLY A 232 16.05 -13.39 31.44
CA GLY A 232 15.15 -14.51 31.77
C GLY A 232 13.82 -14.46 31.03
N GLU A 233 13.24 -13.28 30.88
CA GLU A 233 12.02 -13.04 30.10
C GLU A 233 12.27 -13.24 28.60
N THR A 234 13.45 -12.85 28.10
CA THR A 234 13.84 -13.13 26.71
C THR A 234 13.92 -14.64 26.46
N GLY A 235 14.48 -15.40 27.41
CA GLY A 235 14.46 -16.87 27.36
C GLY A 235 13.03 -17.43 27.32
N ARG A 236 12.13 -16.89 28.15
CA ARG A 236 10.72 -17.28 28.16
C ARG A 236 10.00 -16.96 26.85
N LEU A 237 10.24 -15.78 26.28
CA LEU A 237 9.70 -15.39 24.97
C LEU A 237 10.15 -16.38 23.89
N ARG A 238 11.44 -16.71 23.82
CA ARG A 238 11.98 -17.69 22.86
C ARG A 238 11.33 -19.07 23.01
N GLN A 239 11.07 -19.52 24.24
CA GLN A 239 10.34 -20.78 24.47
C GLN A 239 8.92 -20.72 23.89
N LEU A 240 8.19 -19.61 24.08
CA LEU A 240 6.84 -19.45 23.51
C LEU A 240 6.87 -19.47 21.97
N LEU A 241 7.88 -18.83 21.37
CA LEU A 241 8.06 -18.83 19.91
C LEU A 241 8.38 -20.22 19.36
N HIS A 242 9.23 -20.98 20.04
CA HIS A 242 9.55 -22.35 19.67
C HIS A 242 8.30 -23.26 19.71
N HIS A 243 7.44 -23.12 20.73
CA HIS A 243 6.18 -23.87 20.78
C HIS A 243 5.22 -23.51 19.63
N CYS A 244 5.21 -22.24 19.19
CA CYS A 244 4.37 -21.80 18.07
C CYS A 244 4.75 -22.50 16.75
N GLN A 245 6.04 -22.73 16.51
CA GLN A 245 6.54 -23.39 15.30
C GLN A 245 6.04 -24.84 15.18
N GLN A 246 6.00 -25.58 16.29
CA GLN A 246 5.53 -26.97 16.31
C GLN A 246 4.05 -27.08 15.94
N THR A 247 3.25 -26.08 16.32
CA THR A 247 1.82 -25.99 15.95
C THR A 247 1.62 -25.52 14.52
N GLY A 248 2.38 -24.53 14.06
CA GLY A 248 2.30 -24.00 12.70
C GLY A 248 2.66 -25.01 11.61
N THR A 249 3.41 -26.06 11.95
CA THR A 249 3.79 -27.19 11.09
C THR A 249 2.83 -28.38 11.17
N GLY A 250 1.83 -28.34 12.08
CA GLY A 250 0.91 -29.45 12.33
C GLY A 250 1.50 -30.58 13.18
N ALA A 251 2.67 -30.38 13.78
CA ALA A 251 3.38 -31.35 14.63
C ALA A 251 3.05 -31.20 16.14
N GLY A 252 2.15 -30.27 16.52
CA GLY A 252 1.77 -30.02 17.90
C GLY A 252 0.49 -29.21 18.07
N LEU A 253 -0.01 -29.12 19.31
CA LEU A 253 -1.22 -28.37 19.71
C LEU A 253 -0.91 -27.04 20.44
N GLY A 254 0.36 -26.61 20.48
CA GLY A 254 0.80 -25.44 21.23
C GLY A 254 0.10 -24.14 20.80
N SER A 255 -0.74 -23.58 21.67
CA SER A 255 -1.63 -22.45 21.37
C SER A 255 -0.97 -21.06 21.43
N GLY A 256 0.37 -21.00 21.40
CA GLY A 256 1.10 -19.80 21.83
C GLY A 256 1.02 -19.62 23.36
N GLY A 257 1.03 -18.38 23.85
CA GLY A 257 0.91 -18.10 25.28
C GLY A 257 1.01 -16.63 25.64
N ALA A 258 0.67 -16.30 26.89
CA ALA A 258 0.81 -14.95 27.43
C ALA A 258 1.98 -14.87 28.40
N MET A 259 2.64 -13.72 28.47
CA MET A 259 3.64 -13.40 29.49
C MET A 259 3.55 -11.92 29.88
N LEU A 260 3.99 -11.63 31.10
CA LEU A 260 4.27 -10.26 31.52
C LEU A 260 5.71 -9.92 31.15
N VAL A 261 5.96 -8.66 30.77
CA VAL A 261 7.31 -8.14 30.52
C VAL A 261 7.55 -6.96 31.44
N SER A 262 8.48 -7.13 32.36
CA SER A 262 8.87 -6.11 33.33
C SER A 262 9.46 -4.88 32.66
N ARG A 263 9.21 -3.73 33.29
CA ARG A 263 9.67 -2.42 32.83
C ARG A 263 10.79 -1.92 33.74
N PRO A 264 11.98 -1.56 33.23
CA PRO A 264 13.02 -0.90 34.00
C PRO A 264 12.55 0.35 34.75
N SER A 265 11.57 1.08 34.22
CA SER A 265 10.94 2.23 34.88
C SER A 265 10.16 1.91 36.15
N GLY A 266 9.84 0.63 36.40
CA GLY A 266 9.01 0.19 37.53
C GLY A 266 7.51 0.36 37.32
N LEU A 267 7.07 0.83 36.14
CA LEU A 267 5.66 0.90 35.75
C LEU A 267 5.05 -0.52 35.62
N ARG A 268 3.71 -0.60 35.51
CA ARG A 268 3.03 -1.90 35.36
C ARG A 268 3.58 -2.66 34.15
N PRO A 269 3.89 -3.96 34.29
CA PRO A 269 4.45 -4.77 33.21
C PRO A 269 3.60 -4.75 31.94
N TYR A 270 4.24 -4.78 30.78
CA TYR A 270 3.52 -5.02 29.53
C TYR A 270 2.89 -6.41 29.52
N ILE A 271 1.74 -6.53 28.85
CA ILE A 271 1.09 -7.82 28.61
C ILE A 271 1.41 -8.24 27.19
N ALA A 272 2.17 -9.33 27.04
CA ALA A 272 2.56 -9.88 25.75
C ALA A 272 1.80 -11.18 25.47
N LEU A 273 1.10 -11.23 24.33
CA LEU A 273 0.42 -12.42 23.82
C LEU A 273 1.16 -12.91 22.57
N VAL A 274 1.75 -14.09 22.65
CA VAL A 274 2.41 -14.77 21.55
C VAL A 274 1.40 -15.73 20.92
N SER A 275 1.14 -15.59 19.63
CA SER A 275 0.17 -16.40 18.89
C SER A 275 0.82 -17.03 17.65
N PRO A 276 0.64 -18.33 17.38
CA PRO A 276 1.25 -18.99 16.23
C PRO A 276 0.65 -18.53 14.91
N LEU A 277 1.49 -18.42 13.88
CA LEU A 277 1.05 -18.28 12.49
C LEU A 277 1.20 -19.62 11.77
N ARG A 278 0.20 -19.96 10.94
CA ARG A 278 0.28 -21.16 10.10
C ARG A 278 1.36 -20.96 9.04
N ALA A 279 2.34 -21.87 9.00
CA ALA A 279 3.32 -21.88 7.93
C ALA A 279 2.63 -22.31 6.62
N GLY A 280 2.74 -21.50 5.57
CA GLY A 280 2.27 -21.88 4.25
C GLY A 280 3.13 -23.03 3.70
N ARG A 281 2.52 -24.16 3.36
CA ARG A 281 3.22 -25.31 2.75
C ARG A 281 3.79 -24.95 1.38
N GLY A 282 4.96 -25.48 1.05
CA GLY A 282 5.54 -25.43 -0.32
C GLY A 282 6.25 -24.13 -0.70
N ARG A 283 6.74 -23.35 0.28
CA ARG A 283 7.49 -22.12 0.01
C ARG A 283 9.00 -22.38 0.03
N LEU A 284 9.73 -21.67 -0.83
CA LEU A 284 11.18 -21.76 -1.00
C LEU A 284 11.98 -20.82 -0.05
N ASP A 285 11.29 -19.94 0.68
CA ASP A 285 11.92 -18.97 1.59
C ASP A 285 11.70 -19.39 3.06
N ASP A 286 12.79 -19.55 3.80
CA ASP A 286 12.81 -19.92 5.22
C ASP A 286 12.47 -18.74 6.15
N ARG A 287 12.31 -17.52 5.61
CA ARG A 287 12.10 -16.29 6.38
C ARG A 287 10.63 -16.01 6.73
N LEU A 288 9.85 -17.05 7.04
CA LEU A 288 8.44 -16.89 7.39
C LEU A 288 8.25 -16.58 8.89
N PRO A 289 7.25 -15.74 9.25
CA PRO A 289 6.91 -15.53 10.64
C PRO A 289 6.32 -16.80 11.23
N ALA A 290 6.87 -17.24 12.36
CA ALA A 290 6.37 -18.38 13.12
C ALA A 290 5.29 -17.95 14.12
N ALA A 291 5.33 -16.70 14.57
CA ALA A 291 4.37 -16.15 15.52
C ALA A 291 4.17 -14.64 15.33
N VAL A 292 3.06 -14.16 15.87
CA VAL A 292 2.81 -12.74 16.14
C VAL A 292 2.81 -12.52 17.64
N VAL A 293 3.53 -11.49 18.09
CA VAL A 293 3.50 -11.01 19.47
C VAL A 293 2.69 -9.73 19.53
N PHE A 294 1.58 -9.76 20.26
CA PHE A 294 0.77 -8.59 20.58
C PHE A 294 1.16 -8.06 21.96
N VAL A 295 1.46 -6.77 22.06
CA VAL A 295 1.87 -6.11 23.30
C VAL A 295 0.87 -5.03 23.68
N ALA A 296 0.29 -5.16 24.87
CA ALA A 296 -0.56 -4.13 25.46
C ALA A 296 0.17 -3.44 26.61
N ASP A 297 0.07 -2.12 26.66
CA ASP A 297 0.58 -1.28 27.74
C ASP A 297 -0.56 -0.93 28.71
N PRO A 298 -0.54 -1.44 29.96
CA PRO A 298 -1.55 -1.10 30.96
C PRO A 298 -1.56 0.37 31.39
N GLU A 299 -0.45 1.09 31.20
CA GLU A 299 -0.36 2.52 31.53
C GLU A 299 -0.95 3.39 30.42
N ARG A 300 -1.13 2.84 29.23
CA ARG A 300 -1.66 3.61 28.11
C ARG A 300 -3.17 3.71 28.22
N MET A 301 -3.67 4.94 28.30
CA MET A 301 -5.11 5.17 28.21
C MET A 301 -5.66 4.64 26.88
N PRO A 302 -6.90 4.11 26.88
CA PRO A 302 -7.62 3.74 25.66
C PRO A 302 -7.55 4.87 24.62
N GLY A 303 -7.36 4.53 23.34
CA GLY A 303 -7.27 5.49 22.24
C GLY A 303 -8.61 6.16 21.89
N VAL A 304 -9.59 6.10 22.79
CA VAL A 304 -10.93 6.65 22.59
C VAL A 304 -10.84 8.17 22.64
N SER A 305 -11.10 8.82 21.51
CA SER A 305 -11.10 10.28 21.46
C SER A 305 -12.41 10.86 22.02
N ILE A 306 -12.30 12.04 22.66
CA ILE A 306 -13.46 12.85 23.08
C ILE A 306 -14.44 13.05 21.92
N ASP A 307 -13.90 13.30 20.72
CA ASP A 307 -14.71 13.49 19.51
C ASP A 307 -15.52 12.24 19.14
N ARG A 308 -14.98 11.04 19.37
CA ARG A 308 -15.68 9.78 19.08
C ARG A 308 -16.84 9.59 20.05
N LEU A 309 -16.63 9.79 21.35
CA LEU A 309 -17.69 9.69 22.35
C LEU A 309 -18.78 10.75 22.13
N THR A 310 -18.38 11.97 21.78
CA THR A 310 -19.30 13.06 21.41
C THR A 310 -20.18 12.67 20.22
N LYS A 311 -19.59 12.14 19.14
CA LYS A 311 -20.32 11.78 17.92
C LYS A 311 -21.22 10.56 18.08
N LEU A 312 -20.77 9.52 18.79
CA LEU A 312 -21.52 8.28 18.94
C LEU A 312 -22.66 8.38 19.94
N TYR A 313 -22.45 9.13 21.03
CA TYR A 313 -23.37 9.16 22.18
C TYR A 313 -23.96 10.54 22.44
N GLY A 314 -23.67 11.56 21.62
CA GLY A 314 -24.18 12.91 21.83
C GLY A 314 -23.67 13.58 23.12
N LEU A 315 -22.52 13.12 23.64
CA LEU A 315 -21.91 13.71 24.82
C LEU A 315 -21.39 15.11 24.49
N THR A 316 -21.44 16.02 25.46
CA THR A 316 -20.67 17.26 25.39
C THR A 316 -19.18 16.95 25.60
N ARG A 317 -18.30 17.88 25.22
CA ARG A 317 -16.85 17.73 25.45
C ARG A 317 -16.51 17.39 26.91
N ALA A 318 -17.12 18.10 27.86
CA ALA A 318 -16.88 17.89 29.30
C ALA A 318 -17.41 16.53 29.80
N GLU A 319 -18.52 16.06 29.23
CA GLU A 319 -19.09 14.73 29.53
C GLU A 319 -18.19 13.60 28.99
N ALA A 320 -17.67 13.77 27.78
CA ALA A 320 -16.72 12.84 27.18
C ALA A 320 -15.37 12.81 27.92
N GLU A 321 -14.85 13.97 28.34
CA GLU A 321 -13.66 14.06 29.21
C GLU A 321 -13.87 13.30 30.52
N LEU A 322 -15.03 13.49 31.18
CA LEU A 322 -15.38 12.75 32.38
C LEU A 322 -15.42 11.23 32.14
N ALA A 323 -16.08 10.78 31.08
CA ALA A 323 -16.18 9.36 30.74
C ALA A 323 -14.81 8.72 30.48
N LEU A 324 -13.89 9.44 29.81
CA LEU A 324 -12.53 8.97 29.55
C LEU A 324 -11.70 8.86 30.83
N GLN A 325 -11.77 9.85 31.71
CA GLN A 325 -11.03 9.81 32.98
C GLN A 325 -11.50 8.66 33.88
N LEU A 326 -12.82 8.42 33.95
CA LEU A 326 -13.39 7.27 34.65
C LEU A 326 -12.97 5.95 34.01
N ALA A 327 -12.92 5.87 32.68
CA ALA A 327 -12.43 4.71 31.96
C ALA A 327 -10.92 4.47 32.14
N GLY A 328 -10.15 5.54 32.34
CA GLY A 328 -8.74 5.51 32.74
C GLY A 328 -8.51 5.07 34.19
N GLY A 329 -9.58 4.78 34.95
CA GLY A 329 -9.49 4.24 36.31
C GLY A 329 -9.41 5.28 37.41
N LEU A 330 -9.55 6.58 37.09
CA LEU A 330 -9.63 7.63 38.11
C LEU A 330 -10.97 7.60 38.84
N ASP A 331 -10.94 7.95 40.12
CA ASP A 331 -12.16 8.12 40.90
C ASP A 331 -12.79 9.52 40.68
N LEU A 332 -14.07 9.66 41.03
CA LEU A 332 -14.80 10.91 40.80
C LEU A 332 -14.26 12.09 41.64
N ARG A 333 -13.61 11.83 42.78
CA ARG A 333 -13.04 12.87 43.66
C ARG A 333 -11.75 13.41 43.08
N ASP A 334 -10.89 12.54 42.58
CA ASP A 334 -9.64 12.90 41.93
C ASP A 334 -9.92 13.73 40.67
N ILE A 335 -10.92 13.31 39.89
CA ILE A 335 -11.38 14.08 38.72
C ILE A 335 -11.94 15.45 39.14
N ALA A 336 -12.69 15.52 40.25
CA ALA A 336 -13.19 16.79 40.79
C ALA A 336 -12.07 17.76 41.14
N SER A 337 -11.05 17.26 41.83
CA SER A 337 -9.86 18.03 42.20
C SER A 337 -9.10 18.50 40.96
N ALA A 338 -8.81 17.59 40.02
CA ALA A 338 -8.06 17.90 38.81
C ALA A 338 -8.77 18.89 37.88
N MET A 339 -10.11 18.86 37.81
CA MET A 339 -10.91 19.75 36.97
C MET A 339 -11.35 21.04 37.67
N GLY A 340 -11.01 21.24 38.94
CA GLY A 340 -11.47 22.40 39.72
C GLY A 340 -12.99 22.48 39.88
N LYS A 341 -13.68 21.34 39.93
CA LYS A 341 -15.15 21.25 40.02
C LYS A 341 -15.60 20.63 41.35
N THR A 342 -16.82 20.94 41.77
CA THR A 342 -17.41 20.27 42.93
C THR A 342 -17.81 18.83 42.61
N LEU A 343 -17.74 17.95 43.60
CA LEU A 343 -18.19 16.56 43.46
C LEU A 343 -19.68 16.47 43.05
N ASN A 344 -20.51 17.40 43.52
CA ASN A 344 -21.92 17.45 43.15
C ASN A 344 -22.12 17.81 41.67
N THR A 345 -21.34 18.76 41.14
CA THR A 345 -21.36 19.09 39.71
C THR A 345 -21.00 17.87 38.85
N LEU A 346 -19.95 17.13 39.23
CA LEU A 346 -19.53 15.92 38.52
C LEU A 346 -20.54 14.78 38.62
N ARG A 347 -21.21 14.60 39.76
CA ARG A 347 -22.31 13.62 39.90
C ARG A 347 -23.46 13.94 38.97
N THR A 348 -23.82 15.22 38.82
CA THR A 348 -24.86 15.65 37.86
C THR A 348 -24.41 15.41 36.42
N GLN A 349 -23.16 15.74 36.07
CA GLN A 349 -22.61 15.44 34.74
C GLN A 349 -22.59 13.93 34.46
N LEU A 350 -22.20 13.11 35.43
CA LEU A 350 -22.19 11.65 35.30
C LEU A 350 -23.61 11.09 35.07
N LYS A 351 -24.63 11.65 35.72
CA LYS A 351 -26.03 11.28 35.47
C LYS A 351 -26.46 11.56 34.03
N GLN A 352 -26.02 12.70 33.47
CA GLN A 352 -26.27 13.03 32.06
C GLN A 352 -25.53 12.09 31.12
N VAL A 353 -24.27 11.76 31.42
CA VAL A 353 -23.51 10.74 30.67
C VAL A 353 -24.29 9.43 30.65
N PHE A 354 -24.67 8.90 31.81
CA PHE A 354 -25.45 7.67 31.93
C PHE A 354 -26.73 7.67 31.10
N GLN A 355 -27.48 8.77 31.13
CA GLN A 355 -28.69 8.90 30.33
C GLN A 355 -28.39 8.86 28.82
N LYS A 356 -27.35 9.55 28.36
CA LYS A 356 -26.96 9.62 26.94
C LYS A 356 -26.31 8.34 26.43
N THR A 357 -25.60 7.61 27.29
CA THR A 357 -24.94 6.34 26.94
C THR A 357 -25.81 5.11 27.18
N GLY A 358 -26.99 5.26 27.77
CA GLY A 358 -27.88 4.15 28.11
C GLY A 358 -27.30 3.21 29.18
N THR A 359 -26.41 3.71 30.04
CA THR A 359 -25.77 2.93 31.11
C THR A 359 -26.30 3.36 32.47
N ALA A 360 -26.37 2.46 33.44
CA ALA A 360 -26.87 2.77 34.79
C ALA A 360 -25.77 2.83 35.86
N ARG A 361 -24.58 2.28 35.58
CA ARG A 361 -23.47 2.16 36.53
C ARG A 361 -22.14 2.55 35.91
N GLN A 362 -21.21 3.04 36.74
CA GLN A 362 -19.86 3.40 36.29
C GLN A 362 -19.15 2.23 35.60
N ALA A 363 -19.26 1.00 36.12
CA ALA A 363 -18.66 -0.18 35.48
C ALA A 363 -19.23 -0.46 34.07
N GLU A 364 -20.53 -0.20 33.86
CA GLU A 364 -21.17 -0.35 32.54
C GLU A 364 -20.66 0.73 31.57
N LEU A 365 -20.52 1.97 32.04
CA LEU A 365 -19.93 3.06 31.26
C LEU A 365 -18.47 2.77 30.89
N VAL A 366 -17.65 2.32 31.84
CA VAL A 366 -16.25 1.94 31.58
C VAL A 366 -16.19 0.84 30.53
N ARG A 367 -17.02 -0.21 30.64
CA ARG A 367 -17.09 -1.28 29.64
C ARG A 367 -17.49 -0.75 28.26
N LEU A 368 -18.49 0.14 28.18
CA LEU A 368 -18.93 0.75 26.93
C LEU A 368 -17.81 1.56 26.26
N VAL A 369 -17.12 2.40 27.04
CA VAL A 369 -15.99 3.20 26.55
C VAL A 369 -14.87 2.29 26.03
N MET A 370 -14.53 1.22 26.76
CA MET A 370 -13.50 0.25 26.35
C MET A 370 -13.88 -0.49 25.05
N GLN A 371 -15.16 -0.78 24.84
CA GLN A 371 -15.65 -1.41 23.59
C GLN A 371 -15.63 -0.44 22.40
N THR A 372 -15.77 0.86 22.66
CA THR A 372 -15.73 1.93 21.65
C THR A 372 -14.31 2.15 21.10
N ASP A 373 -13.29 1.67 21.81
CA ASP A 373 -11.89 1.76 21.38
C ASP A 373 -11.57 0.81 20.20
N GLY A 374 -12.25 -0.33 20.12
CA GLY A 374 -12.02 -1.37 19.11
C GLY A 374 -12.61 -1.12 17.72
N VAL A 375 -13.40 -0.05 17.53
CA VAL A 375 -14.03 0.30 16.24
C VAL A 375 -13.40 1.59 15.72
N SER A 376 -12.36 1.46 14.88
CA SER A 376 -11.69 2.61 14.28
C SER A 376 -12.60 3.30 13.25
N SER A 377 -12.98 4.56 13.52
CA SER A 377 -13.57 5.46 12.53
C SER A 377 -12.46 6.23 11.77
N GLN A 378 -12.60 6.29 10.44
CA GLN A 378 -11.70 7.02 9.53
C GLN A 378 -11.52 8.50 9.95
N PRO A 379 -10.31 9.08 9.85
CA PRO A 379 -10.16 10.52 9.68
C PRO A 379 -10.61 10.89 8.26
N GLY A 380 -11.57 11.82 8.16
CA GLY A 380 -12.24 12.16 6.91
C GLY A 380 -11.31 12.53 5.76
N LEU A 381 -11.57 11.91 4.59
CA LEU A 381 -11.21 12.51 3.31
C LEU A 381 -11.81 13.91 3.27
N ARG A 382 -10.95 14.93 3.19
CA ARG A 382 -11.35 16.26 2.76
C ARG A 382 -11.88 16.16 1.33
N ARG A 383 -13.21 16.16 1.17
CA ARG A 383 -13.85 16.46 -0.12
C ARG A 383 -13.63 17.94 -0.41
N ASN A 384 -12.67 18.24 -1.29
CA ASN A 384 -12.55 19.57 -1.89
C ASN A 384 -13.57 19.74 -3.04
N GLY A 385 -14.29 20.86 -3.00
CA GLY A 385 -14.87 21.61 -4.14
C GLY A 385 -16.03 20.94 -4.90
N HIS A 386 -17.29 21.33 -4.69
CA HIS A 386 -17.98 22.46 -5.37
C HIS A 386 -17.94 22.42 -6.90
N VAL A 387 -19.04 21.99 -7.52
CA VAL A 387 -19.69 22.69 -8.63
C VAL A 387 -21.20 22.61 -8.40
N ARG A 388 -21.83 23.78 -8.25
CA ARG A 388 -23.29 23.98 -8.23
C ARG A 388 -23.83 23.91 -9.67
N ALA A 389 -25.12 23.59 -9.73
CA ALA A 389 -25.99 23.50 -10.91
C ALA A 389 -25.77 24.55 -12.00
#